data_AF-A0A6C0F372-F1
#
_entry.id   AF-A0A6C0F372-F1
#
_cell.length_a   1.000
_cell.length_b   1.000
_cell.length_c   1.000
_cell.angle_alpha   90.00
_cell.angle_beta   90.00
_cell.angle_gamma   90.00
#
_symmetry.space_group_name_H-M   'P 1'
#
loop_
_entity.id
_entity.type
_entity.pdbx_description
1 polymer ?
#
loop_
_entity_poly.entity_id
_entity_poly.type
_entity_poly.pdbx_seq_one_letter_code
_entity_poly.pdbx_strand_id
1 'polypeptide(L)'
;MTSSLANISHYIHQHVLYLNNNKFFAGIIMILLNVGSKFISIQFSKSAEEYMKYSIGKQLLVFAMAWMGTRDIYTALVLTAIFVVLSDNLFNEESPYCIVPERYRILDTLVDTNNNGTVTDQELKEAEAVLAKAKKQKEKQNQKQAFLMFHEYTNKYN
;
A
#
# COMPACT_ATOMS: atom_id res chain seq x y z
N MET A 1 -17.21 -34.48 -15.08
CA MET A 1 -16.44 -33.29 -14.64
C MET A 1 -16.67 -32.93 -13.17
N THR A 2 -17.86 -33.14 -12.60
CA THR A 2 -18.18 -32.89 -11.17
C THR A 2 -17.39 -33.76 -10.19
N SER A 3 -17.12 -35.02 -10.52
CA SER A 3 -16.37 -35.96 -9.67
C SER A 3 -14.89 -35.57 -9.50
N SER A 4 -14.25 -35.02 -10.52
CA SER A 4 -12.84 -34.62 -10.44
C SER A 4 -12.64 -33.40 -9.55
N LEU A 5 -13.57 -32.43 -9.60
CA LEU A 5 -13.54 -31.25 -8.73
C LEU A 5 -13.84 -31.61 -7.27
N ALA A 6 -14.76 -32.55 -7.03
CA ALA A 6 -15.07 -33.06 -5.68
C ALA A 6 -13.88 -33.81 -5.05
N ASN A 7 -13.12 -34.55 -5.85
CA ASN A 7 -11.92 -35.23 -5.38
C ASN A 7 -10.79 -34.25 -5.03
N ILE A 8 -10.64 -33.18 -5.81
CA ILE A 8 -9.66 -32.11 -5.54
C ILE A 8 -10.03 -31.33 -4.27
N SER A 9 -11.31 -30.96 -4.11
CA SER A 9 -11.75 -30.23 -2.92
C SER A 9 -11.58 -31.06 -1.64
N HIS A 10 -11.88 -32.36 -1.72
CA HIS A 10 -11.66 -33.27 -0.60
C HIS A 10 -10.17 -33.40 -0.27
N TYR A 11 -9.30 -33.55 -1.26
CA TYR A 11 -7.85 -33.60 -1.07
C TYR A 11 -7.31 -32.33 -0.40
N ILE A 12 -7.70 -31.15 -0.89
CA ILE A 12 -7.29 -29.85 -0.32
C ILE A 12 -7.80 -29.70 1.11
N HIS A 13 -9.07 -30.04 1.37
CA HIS A 13 -9.66 -29.91 2.69
C HIS A 13 -8.92 -30.76 3.74
N GLN A 14 -8.57 -32.00 3.40
CA GLN A 14 -7.80 -32.88 4.27
C GLN A 14 -6.40 -32.32 4.57
N HIS A 15 -5.72 -31.76 3.57
CA HIS A 15 -4.39 -31.16 3.74
C HIS A 15 -4.43 -29.87 4.56
N VAL A 16 -5.46 -29.04 4.38
CA VAL A 16 -5.67 -27.82 5.17
C VAL A 16 -5.96 -28.15 6.63
N LEU A 17 -6.81 -29.15 6.90
CA LEU A 17 -7.07 -29.66 8.27
C LEU A 17 -5.81 -30.20 8.94
N TYR A 18 -4.97 -30.91 8.19
CA TYR A 18 -3.69 -31.42 8.67
C TYR A 18 -2.72 -30.28 9.01
N LEU A 19 -2.60 -29.29 8.13
CA LEU A 19 -1.78 -28.09 8.35
C LEU A 19 -2.22 -27.29 9.57
N ASN A 20 -3.53 -27.17 9.77
CA ASN A 20 -4.07 -26.39 10.87
C ASN A 20 -3.75 -26.98 12.26
N ASN A 21 -3.74 -28.32 12.34
CA ASN A 21 -3.38 -29.03 13.58
C ASN A 21 -1.87 -29.26 13.74
N ASN A 22 -1.06 -28.90 12.73
CA ASN A 22 0.37 -29.14 12.76
C ASN A 22 1.12 -28.10 13.62
N LYS A 23 1.81 -28.58 14.66
CA LYS A 23 2.62 -27.76 15.56
C LYS A 23 3.79 -27.08 14.85
N PHE A 24 4.33 -27.68 13.79
CA PHE A 24 5.40 -27.06 13.00
C PHE A 24 4.91 -25.84 12.23
N PHE A 25 3.71 -25.92 11.64
CA PHE A 25 3.09 -24.79 10.97
C PHE A 25 2.84 -23.65 11.97
N ALA A 26 2.34 -23.98 13.17
CA ALA A 26 2.20 -22.99 14.24
C ALA A 26 3.52 -22.31 14.61
N GLY A 27 4.60 -23.09 14.72
CA GLY A 27 5.94 -22.55 14.99
C GLY A 27 6.45 -21.61 13.89
N ILE A 28 6.23 -21.96 12.62
CA ILE A 28 6.60 -21.12 11.47
C ILE A 28 5.83 -19.79 11.52
N ILE A 29 4.52 -19.83 11.75
CA ILE A 29 3.69 -18.63 11.86
C ILE A 29 4.12 -17.76 13.06
N MET A 30 4.49 -18.37 14.19
CA MET A 30 4.98 -17.65 15.36
C MET A 30 6.30 -16.91 15.08
N ILE A 31 7.23 -17.54 14.36
CA ILE A 31 8.50 -16.91 13.94
C ILE A 31 8.21 -15.79 12.95
N LEU A 32 7.33 -16.05 11.98
CA LEU A 32 6.92 -15.06 10.98
C LEU A 32 6.30 -13.82 11.63
N LEU A 33 5.51 -13.98 12.71
CA LEU A 33 4.98 -12.85 13.48
C LEU A 33 6.06 -12.07 14.22
N ASN A 34 6.97 -12.77 14.89
CA ASN A 34 8.06 -12.13 15.63
C ASN A 34 8.98 -11.34 14.70
N VAL A 35 9.37 -11.92 13.56
CA VAL A 35 10.17 -11.24 12.54
C VAL A 35 9.34 -10.13 11.88
N GLY A 36 8.10 -10.44 11.52
CA GLY A 36 7.15 -9.54 10.88
C GLY A 36 6.85 -8.26 11.64
N SER A 37 6.80 -8.31 12.97
CA SER A 37 6.57 -7.13 13.81
C SER A 37 7.63 -6.05 13.60
N LYS A 38 8.89 -6.44 13.39
CA LYS A 38 10.00 -5.53 13.05
C LYS A 38 9.94 -5.03 11.61
N PHE A 39 9.42 -5.83 10.69
CA PHE A 39 9.23 -5.41 9.29
C PHE A 39 8.10 -4.38 9.13
N ILE A 40 7.06 -4.42 9.98
CA ILE A 40 5.97 -3.43 9.96
C ILE A 40 6.46 -2.04 10.35
N SER A 41 7.36 -1.92 11.34
CA SER A 41 7.91 -0.61 11.75
C SER A 41 8.91 -0.03 10.75
N ILE A 42 9.61 -0.88 9.98
CA ILE A 42 10.62 -0.47 8.99
C ILE A 42 9.98 0.06 7.69
N GLN A 43 8.70 -0.22 7.43
CA GLN A 43 7.95 0.23 6.24
C GLN A 43 7.49 1.70 6.29
N PHE A 44 7.76 2.43 7.38
CA PHE A 44 7.60 3.89 7.44
C PHE A 44 8.85 4.67 6.98
N SER A 45 9.95 3.99 6.67
CA SER A 45 11.16 4.64 6.16
C SER A 45 11.36 4.28 4.69
N LYS A 46 11.40 5.30 3.83
CA LYS A 46 11.38 5.31 2.36
C LYS A 46 12.48 4.48 1.63
N SER A 47 13.19 3.55 2.26
CA SER A 47 14.37 2.90 1.69
C SER A 47 14.20 1.42 1.29
N ALA A 48 12.98 0.87 1.31
CA ALA A 48 12.69 -0.51 0.87
C ALA A 48 11.92 -0.55 -0.47
N GLU A 49 12.09 0.46 -1.31
CA GLU A 49 11.38 0.65 -2.58
C GLU A 49 11.72 -0.44 -3.63
N GLU A 50 12.81 -1.20 -3.43
CA GLU A 50 13.39 -2.06 -4.47
C GLU A 50 13.34 -3.58 -4.17
N TYR A 51 12.87 -4.00 -2.99
CA TYR A 51 12.87 -5.43 -2.60
C TYR A 51 11.62 -6.22 -3.00
N MET A 52 10.86 -5.78 -4.02
CA MET A 52 9.74 -6.52 -4.63
C MET A 52 8.45 -6.54 -3.77
N LYS A 53 7.28 -6.27 -4.35
CA LYS A 53 5.94 -6.66 -3.82
C LYS A 53 5.50 -6.07 -2.45
N TYR A 54 5.32 -4.76 -2.36
CA TYR A 54 4.82 -4.02 -1.17
C TYR A 54 3.51 -4.57 -0.54
N SER A 55 2.66 -5.26 -1.30
CA SER A 55 1.37 -5.78 -0.82
C SER A 55 1.46 -7.18 -0.19
N ILE A 56 2.21 -8.11 -0.79
CA ILE A 56 2.18 -9.53 -0.39
C ILE A 56 2.75 -9.73 1.01
N GLY A 57 3.82 -9.02 1.38
CA GLY A 57 4.40 -9.11 2.73
C GLY A 57 3.45 -8.66 3.82
N LYS A 58 2.73 -7.55 3.61
CA LYS A 58 1.74 -7.03 4.56
C LYS A 58 0.55 -7.98 4.72
N GLN A 59 0.04 -8.50 3.59
CA GLN A 59 -1.06 -9.47 3.57
C GLN A 59 -0.69 -10.76 4.30
N LEU A 60 0.54 -11.25 4.12
CA LEU A 60 1.04 -12.47 4.74
C LEU A 60 1.23 -12.31 6.26
N LEU A 61 1.53 -11.11 6.74
CA LEU A 61 1.58 -10.80 8.18
C LEU A 61 0.20 -10.67 8.80
N VAL A 62 -0.74 -10.01 8.13
CA VAL A 62 -2.14 -9.94 8.58
C VAL A 62 -2.73 -11.35 8.65
N PHE A 63 -2.47 -12.18 7.64
CA PHE A 63 -2.83 -13.58 7.64
C PHE A 63 -2.22 -14.35 8.81
N ALA A 64 -0.93 -14.18 9.08
CA ALA A 64 -0.26 -14.80 10.21
C ALA A 64 -0.90 -14.41 11.56
N MET A 65 -1.29 -13.14 11.72
CA MET A 65 -1.96 -12.67 12.95
C MET A 65 -3.37 -13.24 13.08
N ALA A 66 -4.14 -13.23 11.99
CA ALA A 66 -5.47 -13.79 11.92
C ALA A 66 -5.46 -15.30 12.22
N TRP A 67 -4.52 -16.05 11.64
CA TRP A 67 -4.38 -17.49 11.88
C TRP A 67 -3.91 -17.79 13.30
N MET A 68 -3.02 -16.99 13.89
CA MET A 68 -2.58 -17.19 15.27
C MET A 68 -3.74 -17.08 16.27
N GLY A 69 -4.67 -16.15 16.04
CA GLY A 69 -5.87 -15.95 16.86
C GLY A 69 -7.00 -16.93 16.59
N THR A 70 -7.23 -17.30 15.33
CA THR A 70 -8.34 -18.18 14.94
C THR A 70 -7.99 -19.68 14.95
N ARG A 71 -6.71 -20.02 14.73
CA ARG A 71 -6.25 -21.40 14.50
C ARG A 71 -7.08 -22.10 13.43
N ASP A 72 -7.49 -21.39 12.38
CA ASP A 72 -8.14 -21.94 11.19
C ASP A 72 -7.75 -21.12 9.96
N ILE A 73 -7.26 -21.82 8.94
CA ILE A 73 -6.74 -21.24 7.68
C ILE A 73 -7.88 -20.61 6.87
N TYR A 74 -9.08 -21.19 6.86
CA TYR A 74 -10.22 -20.65 6.11
C TYR A 74 -10.68 -19.32 6.72
N THR A 75 -10.85 -19.27 8.05
CA THR A 75 -11.22 -18.03 8.74
C THR A 75 -10.13 -16.96 8.63
N ALA A 76 -8.86 -17.36 8.70
CA ALA A 76 -7.74 -16.43 8.57
C ALA A 76 -7.66 -15.82 7.17
N LEU A 77 -7.90 -16.58 6.10
CA LEU A 77 -7.91 -16.07 4.74
C LEU A 77 -9.08 -15.11 4.50
N VAL A 78 -10.29 -15.46 4.98
CA VAL A 78 -11.46 -14.58 4.87
C VAL A 78 -11.23 -13.28 5.64
N LEU A 79 -10.72 -13.35 6.87
CA LEU A 79 -10.45 -12.16 7.67
C LEU A 79 -9.37 -11.28 7.03
N THR A 80 -8.34 -11.89 6.44
CA THR A 80 -7.29 -11.17 5.71
C THR A 80 -7.86 -10.51 4.45
N ALA A 81 -8.72 -11.19 3.69
CA ALA A 81 -9.36 -10.62 2.52
C ALA A 81 -10.24 -9.43 2.88
N ILE A 82 -11.05 -9.54 3.94
CA ILE A 82 -11.86 -8.42 4.46
C ILE A 82 -10.94 -7.27 4.89
N PHE A 83 -9.87 -7.56 5.63
CA PHE A 83 -8.91 -6.55 6.06
C PHE A 83 -8.25 -5.83 4.89
N VAL A 84 -7.85 -6.56 3.84
CA VAL A 84 -7.24 -5.98 2.64
C VAL A 84 -8.22 -5.09 1.90
N VAL A 85 -9.46 -5.56 1.68
CA VAL A 85 -10.50 -4.77 1.02
C VAL A 85 -10.82 -3.51 1.82
N LEU A 86 -10.87 -3.60 3.15
CA LEU A 86 -11.04 -2.43 4.02
C LEU A 86 -9.81 -1.52 3.98
N SER A 87 -8.60 -2.07 4.00
CA SER A 87 -7.36 -1.28 3.91
C SER A 87 -7.27 -0.51 2.59
N ASP A 88 -7.63 -1.16 1.48
CA ASP A 88 -7.53 -0.60 0.14
C ASP A 88 -8.71 0.34 -0.21
N ASN A 89 -9.85 0.26 0.50
CA ASN A 89 -11.01 1.13 0.25
C ASN A 89 -11.25 2.20 1.33
N LEU A 90 -10.94 1.92 2.60
CA LEU A 90 -11.23 2.78 3.76
C LEU A 90 -10.04 3.69 4.13
N PHE A 91 -8.80 3.26 3.85
CA PHE A 91 -7.56 4.00 4.13
C PHE A 91 -6.82 4.46 2.87
N ASN A 92 -7.41 4.30 1.69
CA ASN A 92 -6.84 4.76 0.44
C ASN A 92 -7.22 6.22 0.18
N GLU A 93 -6.22 7.10 0.16
CA GLU A 93 -6.35 8.55 -0.04
C GLU A 93 -6.88 8.96 -1.43
N GLU A 94 -7.03 8.01 -2.36
CA GLU A 94 -7.60 8.20 -3.71
C GLU A 94 -9.04 7.65 -3.88
N SER A 95 -9.62 6.99 -2.86
CA SER A 95 -10.98 6.44 -2.94
C SER A 95 -12.04 7.47 -2.53
N PRO A 96 -13.19 7.58 -3.23
CA PRO A 96 -14.28 8.52 -2.90
C PRO A 96 -14.95 8.27 -1.52
N TYR A 97 -14.57 7.20 -0.81
CA TYR A 97 -15.05 6.84 0.52
C TYR A 97 -13.98 6.99 1.62
N CYS A 98 -12.98 7.86 1.42
CA CYS A 98 -11.98 8.14 2.45
C CYS A 98 -12.65 8.74 3.70
N ILE A 99 -12.68 7.99 4.81
CA ILE A 99 -13.19 8.43 6.12
C ILE A 99 -12.11 9.16 6.92
N VAL A 100 -10.85 9.12 6.47
CA VAL A 100 -9.72 9.72 7.19
C VAL A 100 -9.80 11.26 7.11
N PRO A 101 -9.97 11.96 8.25
CA PRO A 101 -10.00 13.43 8.27
C PRO A 101 -8.67 14.00 7.79
N GLU A 102 -8.74 15.07 7.01
CA GLU A 102 -7.61 15.73 6.33
C GLU A 102 -6.48 16.15 7.29
N ARG A 103 -6.81 16.34 8.58
CA ARG A 103 -5.87 16.68 9.67
C ARG A 103 -4.87 15.57 10.03
N TYR A 104 -5.08 14.34 9.56
CA TYR A 104 -4.16 13.21 9.75
C TYR A 104 -3.48 12.76 8.45
N ARG A 105 -3.76 13.43 7.32
CA ARG A 105 -2.95 13.25 6.12
C ARG A 105 -1.57 13.80 6.43
N ILE A 106 -0.57 13.05 6.01
CA ILE A 106 0.87 13.21 6.27
C ILE A 106 1.46 14.52 5.71
N LEU A 107 0.62 15.51 5.37
CA LEU A 107 1.02 16.86 5.00
C LEU A 107 1.58 17.62 6.20
N ASP A 108 0.96 17.54 7.38
CA ASP A 108 1.42 18.27 8.57
C ASP A 108 2.86 17.86 8.96
N THR A 109 3.19 16.56 8.85
CA THR A 109 4.51 16.03 9.22
C THR A 109 5.58 16.20 8.14
N LEU A 110 5.19 16.44 6.88
CA LEU A 110 6.14 16.73 5.80
C LEU A 110 6.49 18.22 5.72
N VAL A 111 5.61 19.10 6.24
CA VAL A 111 5.81 20.55 6.27
C VAL A 111 6.50 20.98 7.56
N ASP A 112 6.21 20.33 8.69
CA ASP A 112 6.86 20.61 9.97
C ASP A 112 8.18 19.83 10.09
N THR A 113 9.28 20.43 9.65
CA THR A 113 10.62 19.82 9.77
C THR A 113 11.11 19.84 11.23
N ASN A 114 10.47 20.64 12.10
CA ASN A 114 10.91 20.91 13.46
C ASN A 114 10.00 20.31 14.56
N ASN A 115 8.95 19.58 14.20
CA ASN A 115 7.95 19.00 15.13
C ASN A 115 7.40 20.00 16.17
N ASN A 116 7.27 21.28 15.81
CA ASN A 116 6.83 22.32 16.74
C ASN A 116 5.34 22.69 16.60
N GLY A 117 4.63 22.12 15.61
CA GLY A 117 3.19 22.33 15.40
C GLY A 117 2.81 23.72 14.88
N THR A 118 3.77 24.54 14.45
CA THR A 118 3.57 25.90 13.92
C THR A 118 4.42 26.14 12.67
N VAL A 119 3.77 26.44 11.53
CA VAL A 119 4.48 26.77 10.29
C VAL A 119 5.30 28.03 10.49
N THR A 120 6.63 27.91 10.38
CA THR A 120 7.54 29.05 10.50
C THR A 120 7.63 29.82 9.19
N ASP A 121 7.93 31.12 9.26
CA ASP A 121 8.09 31.98 8.07
C ASP A 121 9.12 31.45 7.06
N GLN A 122 10.10 30.69 7.55
CA GLN A 122 11.14 30.07 6.73
C GLN A 122 10.57 28.90 5.91
N GLU A 123 9.78 28.02 6.53
CA GLU A 123 9.10 26.91 5.84
C GLU A 123 8.09 27.43 4.81
N LEU A 124 7.39 28.52 5.13
CA LEU A 124 6.48 29.18 4.19
C LEU A 124 7.21 29.68 2.95
N LYS A 125 8.36 30.34 3.14
CA LYS A 125 9.17 30.88 2.04
C LYS A 125 9.78 29.79 1.17
N GLU A 126 10.19 28.66 1.77
CA GLU A 126 10.69 27.50 1.04
C GLU A 126 9.58 26.84 0.21
N ALA A 127 8.38 26.68 0.77
CA ALA A 127 7.21 26.17 0.06
C ALA A 127 6.82 27.08 -1.12
N GLU A 128 6.83 28.40 -0.94
CA GLU A 128 6.60 29.36 -2.02
C GLU A 128 7.64 29.25 -3.14
N ALA A 129 8.91 29.06 -2.80
CA ALA A 129 9.98 28.88 -3.78
C ALA A 129 9.80 27.59 -4.61
N VAL A 130 9.40 26.49 -3.97
CA VAL A 130 9.08 25.23 -4.64
C VAL A 130 7.86 25.39 -5.55
N LEU A 131 6.79 26.05 -5.08
CA LEU A 131 5.59 26.35 -5.86
C LEU A 131 5.91 27.22 -7.08
N ALA A 132 6.74 28.25 -6.92
CA ALA A 132 7.17 29.11 -8.02
C ALA A 132 7.95 28.33 -9.09
N LYS A 133 8.84 27.42 -8.66
CA LYS A 133 9.60 26.54 -9.57
C LYS A 133 8.68 25.59 -10.33
N ALA A 134 7.71 24.99 -9.65
CA ALA A 134 6.73 24.07 -10.25
C ALA A 134 5.84 24.79 -11.28
N LYS A 135 5.35 26.00 -10.98
CA LYS A 135 4.59 26.82 -11.95
C LYS A 135 5.40 27.10 -13.21
N LYS A 136 6.66 27.51 -13.07
CA LYS A 136 7.56 27.78 -14.20
C LYS A 136 7.86 26.53 -15.04
N GLN A 137 7.95 25.36 -14.40
CA GLN A 137 8.09 24.08 -15.12
C GLN A 137 6.82 23.72 -15.91
N LYS A 138 5.63 23.93 -15.31
CA LYS A 138 4.35 23.69 -15.98
C LYS A 138 4.16 24.60 -17.20
N GLU A 139 4.50 25.88 -17.09
CA GLU A 139 4.47 26.80 -18.23
C GLU A 139 5.41 26.36 -19.36
N LYS A 140 6.65 25.96 -19.03
CA LYS A 140 7.58 25.41 -20.03
C LYS A 140 7.05 24.13 -20.68
N GLN A 141 6.38 23.26 -19.94
CA GLN A 141 5.77 22.05 -20.48
C GLN A 141 4.61 22.40 -21.42
N ASN A 142 3.74 23.32 -21.03
CA ASN A 142 2.65 23.80 -21.88
C ASN A 142 3.16 24.46 -23.16
N GLN A 143 4.22 25.28 -23.07
CA GLN A 143 4.86 25.88 -24.25
C GLN A 143 5.45 24.81 -25.19
N LYS A 144 6.11 23.78 -24.64
CA LYS A 144 6.60 22.64 -25.43
C LYS A 144 5.46 21.89 -26.11
N GLN A 145 4.37 21.62 -25.39
CA GLN A 145 3.20 20.94 -25.96
C GLN A 145 2.54 21.76 -27.07
N ALA A 146 2.35 23.06 -26.87
CA ALA A 146 1.82 23.96 -27.89
C ALA A 146 2.71 24.01 -29.14
N PHE A 147 4.04 24.04 -28.96
CA PHE A 147 4.99 23.99 -30.07
C PHE A 147 4.92 22.66 -30.84
N LEU A 148 4.84 21.51 -30.14
CA LEU A 148 4.70 20.20 -30.76
C LEU A 148 3.39 20.09 -31.57
N MET A 149 2.28 20.56 -31.02
CA MET A 149 0.98 20.60 -31.70
C MET A 149 1.01 21.46 -32.97
N PHE A 150 1.66 22.63 -32.92
CA PHE A 150 1.83 23.49 -34.09
C PHE A 150 2.69 22.83 -35.16
N HIS A 151 3.81 22.21 -34.78
CA HIS A 151 4.69 21.50 -35.71
C HIS A 151 3.96 20.35 -36.42
N GLU A 152 3.19 19.56 -35.67
CA GLU A 152 2.35 18.47 -36.21
C GLU A 152 1.29 19.00 -37.19
N TYR A 153 0.63 20.12 -36.87
CA TYR A 153 -0.31 20.77 -37.79
C TYR A 153 0.38 21.18 -39.10
N THR A 154 1.52 21.85 -39.04
CA THR A 154 2.23 22.30 -40.26
C THR A 154 2.70 21.15 -41.16
N ASN A 155 3.13 20.02 -40.59
CA ASN A 155 3.51 18.83 -41.36
C ASN A 155 2.33 18.12 -42.02
N LYS A 156 1.10 18.32 -41.53
CA LYS A 156 -0.09 17.66 -42.08
C LYS A 156 -0.69 18.39 -43.29
N TYR A 157 -0.41 19.68 -43.46
CA TYR A 157 -1.00 20.54 -44.49
C TYR A 157 0.01 21.10 -45.51
N ASN A 158 1.28 20.73 -45.40
CA ASN A 158 2.30 20.84 -46.45
C ASN A 158 2.51 19.46 -47.10
#